data_AF-A0A0B2UV30-F1
#
_entry.id   AF-A0A0B2UV30-F1
#
_cell.length_a   1.000
_cell.length_b   1.000
_cell.length_c   1.000
_cell.angle_alpha   90.00
_cell.angle_beta   90.00
_cell.angle_gamma   90.00
#
_symmetry.space_group_name_H-M   'P 1'
#
loop_
_entity.id
_entity.type
_entity.pdbx_description
1 polymer ?
#
loop_
_entity_poly.entity_id
_entity_poly.type
_entity_poly.pdbx_seq_one_letter_code
_entity_poly.pdbx_strand_id
1 'polypeptide(L)'
;MVHRAGSGEFRYYSRNQNDFSTKIGPSLNHQVNPFFAPTVDNCVLDTELLLWDTVEEKYVGKGRLASDGRVYDVKNLKDDGAVQASLAVFDVLFLNGRSLMNIPLERRKLLLRDGSILSKQDKKVIFVADYDIVSSREQFVDIYEKAMRDHEEGVVVKKIDSLYKIGVRHMANGWFKVKPMHLGDESLDLAVVGVDRGRNSFIENYVVAVIRDDKFFVVGKVSRGLDDTIRKRLRSKLEKDHGWLNGKVVPDWIHGACTSADRATDYVHKDNIQVVEKNREADEKALRNELLKDEKFYRFSNLTFFLDGESLPPTTLQYARILLKMHAAKISSSMDEHVTHFVVENRADESIKFPAIERKMELVDVAWIEAAVEL
;
A
#
# COMPACT_ATOMS: atom_id res chain seq x y z
N MET A 1 -12.27 -17.82 2.27
CA MET A 1 -12.90 -19.02 1.69
C MET A 1 -14.39 -19.02 1.99
N VAL A 2 -15.18 -19.38 0.99
CA VAL A 2 -16.64 -19.51 1.07
C VAL A 2 -17.00 -20.95 0.77
N HIS A 3 -17.71 -21.59 1.70
CA HIS A 3 -18.26 -22.93 1.52
C HIS A 3 -19.76 -22.79 1.30
N ARG A 4 -20.28 -23.44 0.27
CA ARG A 4 -21.73 -23.57 0.05
C ARG A 4 -22.08 -25.05 0.06
N ALA A 5 -22.99 -25.44 0.95
CA ALA A 5 -23.50 -26.80 1.04
C ALA A 5 -24.72 -27.00 0.12
N GLY A 6 -25.07 -28.26 -0.16
CA GLY A 6 -26.26 -28.64 -0.94
C GLY A 6 -27.59 -28.15 -0.34
N SER A 7 -27.62 -27.93 0.98
CA SER A 7 -28.74 -27.30 1.68
C SER A 7 -28.90 -25.81 1.40
N GLY A 8 -27.95 -25.18 0.70
CA GLY A 8 -27.87 -23.72 0.55
C GLY A 8 -27.24 -23.01 1.75
N GLU A 9 -26.75 -23.74 2.76
CA GLU A 9 -26.01 -23.16 3.89
C GLU A 9 -24.63 -22.65 3.41
N PHE A 10 -24.28 -21.44 3.84
CA PHE A 10 -22.97 -20.84 3.58
C PHE A 10 -22.12 -20.78 4.84
N ARG A 11 -20.81 -21.05 4.70
CA ARG A 11 -19.82 -20.80 5.73
C ARG A 11 -18.66 -19.97 5.21
N TYR A 12 -18.16 -19.08 6.06
CA TYR A 12 -17.13 -18.11 5.70
C TYR A 12 -15.93 -18.28 6.63
N TYR A 13 -14.80 -18.68 6.05
CA TYR A 13 -13.56 -18.89 6.78
C TYR A 13 -12.52 -17.88 6.34
N SER A 14 -11.90 -17.22 7.33
CA SER A 14 -10.75 -16.36 7.09
C SER A 14 -9.52 -17.17 6.69
N ARG A 15 -8.46 -16.48 6.25
CA ARG A 15 -7.16 -17.09 5.94
C ARG A 15 -6.58 -17.95 7.07
N ASN A 16 -6.86 -17.59 8.33
CA ASN A 16 -6.39 -18.32 9.51
C ASN A 16 -7.44 -19.31 10.03
N GLN A 17 -8.40 -19.70 9.20
CA GLN A 17 -9.47 -20.67 9.51
C GLN A 17 -10.46 -20.25 10.60
N ASN A 18 -10.41 -19.00 11.08
CA ASN A 18 -11.46 -18.47 11.94
C ASN A 18 -12.79 -18.40 11.17
N ASP A 19 -13.85 -18.85 11.84
CA ASP A 19 -15.23 -18.86 11.32
C ASP A 19 -15.89 -17.48 11.51
N PHE A 20 -16.40 -16.91 10.42
CA PHE A 20 -17.14 -15.65 10.37
C PHE A 20 -18.59 -15.82 9.93
N SER A 21 -19.10 -17.04 9.86
CA SER A 21 -20.39 -17.36 9.26
C SER A 21 -21.55 -16.67 9.96
N THR A 22 -21.51 -16.58 11.28
CA THR A 22 -22.55 -15.88 12.07
C THR A 22 -22.52 -14.37 11.92
N LYS A 23 -21.35 -13.79 11.58
CA LYS A 23 -21.18 -12.34 11.44
C LYS A 23 -21.57 -11.84 10.04
N ILE A 24 -21.13 -12.57 9.01
CA ILE A 24 -21.24 -12.12 7.61
C ILE A 24 -22.40 -12.82 6.90
N GLY A 25 -22.73 -14.05 7.29
CA GLY A 25 -23.77 -14.84 6.64
C GLY A 25 -25.15 -14.17 6.60
N PRO A 26 -25.65 -13.54 7.69
CA PRO A 26 -26.96 -12.90 7.68
C PRO A 26 -27.14 -11.84 6.58
N SER A 27 -26.12 -11.02 6.33
CA SER A 27 -26.16 -9.97 5.30
C SER A 27 -25.80 -10.50 3.91
N LEU A 28 -24.92 -11.49 3.79
CA LEU A 28 -24.34 -11.86 2.49
C LEU A 28 -25.05 -13.02 1.80
N ASN A 29 -25.58 -14.00 2.55
CA ASN A 29 -26.07 -15.26 1.97
C ASN A 29 -27.18 -15.06 0.93
N HIS A 30 -28.17 -14.24 1.27
CA HIS A 30 -29.32 -13.99 0.40
C HIS A 30 -28.94 -13.17 -0.84
N GLN A 31 -27.90 -12.34 -0.75
CA GLN A 31 -27.39 -11.55 -1.86
C GLN A 31 -26.63 -12.42 -2.86
N VAL A 32 -25.79 -13.33 -2.37
CA VAL A 32 -24.89 -14.14 -3.22
C VAL A 32 -25.54 -15.40 -3.77
N ASN A 33 -26.46 -16.04 -3.03
CA ASN A 33 -27.04 -17.32 -3.46
C ASN A 33 -27.71 -17.29 -4.85
N PRO A 34 -28.44 -16.22 -5.24
CA PRO A 34 -29.05 -16.10 -6.57
C PRO A 34 -28.06 -16.07 -7.75
N PHE A 35 -26.76 -15.93 -7.51
CA PHE A 35 -25.74 -15.89 -8.54
C PHE A 35 -25.19 -17.29 -8.88
N PHE A 36 -25.35 -18.27 -7.99
CA PHE A 36 -24.87 -19.63 -8.23
C PHE A 36 -25.67 -20.30 -9.34
N ALA A 37 -25.00 -21.13 -10.15
CA ALA A 37 -25.67 -21.93 -11.17
C ALA A 37 -26.58 -22.99 -10.51
N PRO A 38 -27.76 -23.30 -11.09
CA PRO A 38 -28.67 -24.31 -10.53
C PRO A 38 -28.06 -25.70 -10.41
N THR A 39 -27.02 -25.98 -11.20
CA THR A 39 -26.27 -27.24 -11.20
C THR A 39 -25.27 -27.38 -10.04
N VAL A 40 -25.06 -26.33 -9.24
CA VAL A 40 -24.16 -26.37 -8.08
C VAL A 40 -24.90 -26.93 -6.88
N ASP A 41 -24.55 -28.15 -6.50
CA ASP A 41 -24.96 -28.76 -5.23
C ASP A 41 -24.09 -28.16 -4.10
N ASN A 42 -22.79 -28.44 -4.12
CA ASN A 42 -21.86 -27.93 -3.11
C ASN A 42 -20.54 -27.45 -3.73
N CYS A 43 -19.92 -26.45 -3.09
CA CYS A 43 -18.63 -25.94 -3.55
C CYS A 43 -17.82 -25.27 -2.45
N VAL A 44 -16.52 -25.16 -2.69
CA VAL A 44 -15.60 -24.34 -1.88
C VAL A 44 -14.89 -23.37 -2.80
N LEU A 45 -15.12 -22.07 -2.59
CA LEU A 45 -14.53 -20.97 -3.34
C LEU A 45 -13.44 -20.29 -2.51
N ASP A 46 -12.33 -19.95 -3.15
CA ASP A 46 -11.35 -19.03 -2.58
C ASP A 46 -11.62 -17.62 -3.10
N THR A 47 -11.79 -16.70 -2.17
CA THR A 47 -12.38 -15.38 -2.43
C THR A 47 -11.68 -14.30 -1.63
N GLU A 48 -11.63 -13.09 -2.19
CA GLU A 48 -11.36 -11.87 -1.45
C GLU A 48 -12.70 -11.23 -1.07
N LEU A 49 -12.81 -10.80 0.19
CA LEU A 49 -13.98 -10.09 0.70
C LEU A 49 -13.69 -8.60 0.62
N LEU A 50 -14.35 -7.93 -0.33
CA LEU A 50 -14.17 -6.53 -0.67
C LEU A 50 -15.31 -5.68 -0.09
N LEU A 51 -15.04 -4.38 0.05
CA LEU A 51 -16.01 -3.38 0.46
C LEU A 51 -16.39 -2.52 -0.74
N TRP A 52 -17.67 -2.49 -1.09
CA TRP A 52 -18.22 -1.70 -2.18
C TRP A 52 -18.97 -0.48 -1.64
N ASP A 53 -18.57 0.72 -2.09
CA ASP A 53 -19.28 1.96 -1.83
C ASP A 53 -20.48 2.09 -2.77
N THR A 54 -21.69 2.16 -2.21
CA THR A 54 -22.92 2.19 -3.02
C THR A 54 -23.21 3.56 -3.62
N VAL A 55 -22.60 4.63 -3.10
CA VAL A 55 -22.78 6.01 -3.55
C VAL A 55 -21.77 6.34 -4.64
N GLU A 56 -20.49 6.07 -4.37
CA GLU A 56 -19.39 6.38 -5.28
C GLU A 56 -19.13 5.27 -6.31
N GLU A 57 -19.86 4.14 -6.19
CA GLU A 57 -19.73 2.97 -7.07
C GLU A 57 -18.28 2.50 -7.26
N LYS A 58 -17.53 2.41 -6.16
CA LYS A 58 -16.12 2.00 -6.16
C LYS A 58 -15.77 1.12 -4.96
N TYR A 59 -14.72 0.34 -5.10
CA TYR A 59 -14.18 -0.41 -3.97
C TYR A 59 -13.43 0.51 -3.00
N VAL A 60 -13.65 0.28 -1.71
CA VAL A 60 -12.99 1.03 -0.62
C VAL A 60 -11.86 0.18 -0.05
N GLY A 61 -10.64 0.74 -0.10
CA GLY A 61 -9.46 0.10 0.47
C GLY A 61 -9.55 -0.03 2.00
N LYS A 62 -8.87 -1.05 2.55
CA LYS A 62 -8.83 -1.27 3.99
C LYS A 62 -8.30 -0.03 4.73
N GLY A 63 -9.04 0.44 5.74
CA GLY A 63 -8.66 1.60 6.54
C GLY A 63 -8.90 2.96 5.87
N ARG A 64 -9.55 2.98 4.70
CA ARG A 64 -9.92 4.21 3.98
C ARG A 64 -11.34 4.62 4.32
N LEU A 65 -11.60 5.91 4.15
CA LEU A 65 -12.94 6.49 4.29
C LEU A 65 -13.80 6.09 3.09
N ALA A 66 -15.01 5.63 3.35
CA ALA A 66 -16.08 5.56 2.37
C ALA A 66 -16.65 6.96 2.08
N SER A 67 -17.57 7.05 1.13
CA SER A 67 -18.28 8.26 0.71
C SER A 67 -18.97 9.01 1.85
N ASP A 68 -19.41 8.29 2.89
CA ASP A 68 -20.06 8.85 4.08
C ASP A 68 -19.08 9.37 5.15
N GLY A 69 -17.78 9.30 4.87
CA GLY A 69 -16.73 9.75 5.78
C GLY A 69 -16.42 8.78 6.93
N ARG A 70 -16.85 7.51 6.86
CA ARG A 70 -16.53 6.49 7.87
C ARG A 70 -15.55 5.45 7.36
N VAL A 71 -14.80 4.85 8.28
CA VAL A 71 -13.96 3.68 8.02
C VAL A 71 -14.71 2.44 8.44
N TYR A 72 -14.82 1.47 7.53
CA TYR A 72 -15.55 0.23 7.76
C TYR A 72 -14.62 -0.99 7.88
N ASP A 73 -15.03 -1.95 8.71
CA ASP A 73 -14.50 -3.31 8.68
C ASP A 73 -15.50 -4.22 7.98
N VAL A 74 -15.11 -4.73 6.80
CA VAL A 74 -15.96 -5.61 5.98
C VAL A 74 -16.47 -6.84 6.74
N LYS A 75 -15.77 -7.27 7.80
CA LYS A 75 -16.15 -8.42 8.64
C LYS A 75 -17.20 -8.10 9.71
N ASN A 76 -17.46 -6.82 9.95
CA ASN A 76 -18.39 -6.32 10.96
C ASN A 76 -19.33 -5.25 10.36
N LEU A 77 -19.64 -5.36 9.06
CA LEU A 77 -20.57 -4.44 8.40
C LEU A 77 -21.94 -4.50 9.05
N LYS A 78 -22.54 -3.32 9.20
CA LYS A 78 -23.95 -3.16 9.50
C LYS A 78 -24.65 -2.86 8.19
N ASP A 79 -25.91 -3.25 8.10
CA ASP A 79 -26.75 -2.96 6.95
C ASP A 79 -27.28 -1.51 7.05
N ASP A 80 -26.37 -0.54 6.92
CA ASP A 80 -26.66 0.91 6.98
C ASP A 80 -26.65 1.59 5.59
N GLY A 81 -26.50 0.80 4.53
CA GLY A 81 -26.80 1.17 3.14
C GLY A 81 -25.72 1.95 2.38
N ALA A 82 -24.74 2.57 3.08
CA ALA A 82 -23.67 3.33 2.43
C ALA A 82 -22.60 2.44 1.77
N VAL A 83 -22.43 1.23 2.29
CA VAL A 83 -21.47 0.24 1.80
C VAL A 83 -22.04 -1.16 1.87
N GLN A 84 -21.53 -2.07 1.04
CA GLN A 84 -21.87 -3.49 1.09
C GLN A 84 -20.66 -4.38 0.86
N ALA A 85 -20.78 -5.65 1.27
CA ALA A 85 -19.77 -6.66 1.01
C ALA A 85 -19.86 -7.17 -0.44
N SER A 86 -18.70 -7.34 -1.08
CA SER A 86 -18.59 -7.97 -2.41
C SER A 86 -17.56 -9.11 -2.36
N LEU A 87 -17.84 -10.21 -3.05
CA LEU A 87 -16.95 -11.38 -3.13
C LEU A 87 -16.27 -11.45 -4.49
N ALA A 88 -14.96 -11.23 -4.50
CA ALA A 88 -14.12 -11.50 -5.68
C ALA A 88 -13.60 -12.94 -5.62
N VAL A 89 -14.17 -13.83 -6.43
CA VAL A 89 -13.82 -15.25 -6.50
C VAL A 89 -12.60 -15.44 -7.39
N PHE A 90 -11.50 -15.97 -6.86
CA PHE A 90 -10.27 -16.15 -7.63
C PHE A 90 -9.82 -17.61 -7.77
N ASP A 91 -10.41 -18.56 -7.06
CA ASP A 91 -10.18 -20.01 -7.24
C ASP A 91 -11.39 -20.85 -6.79
N VAL A 92 -11.45 -22.10 -7.23
CA VAL A 92 -12.44 -23.11 -6.79
C VAL A 92 -11.71 -24.38 -6.38
N LEU A 93 -12.00 -24.86 -5.17
CA LEU A 93 -11.26 -25.97 -4.54
C LEU A 93 -12.10 -27.25 -4.45
N PHE A 94 -13.42 -27.13 -4.54
CA PHE A 94 -14.35 -28.24 -4.46
C PHE A 94 -15.61 -27.90 -5.26
N LEU A 95 -16.17 -28.87 -5.97
CA LEU A 95 -17.43 -28.72 -6.72
C LEU A 95 -18.15 -30.06 -6.82
N ASN A 96 -19.42 -30.10 -6.44
CA ASN A 96 -20.35 -31.23 -6.60
C ASN A 96 -19.75 -32.58 -6.14
N GLY A 97 -19.29 -32.61 -4.89
CA GLY A 97 -18.74 -33.82 -4.26
C GLY A 97 -17.27 -34.12 -4.63
N ARG A 98 -16.63 -33.32 -5.50
CA ARG A 98 -15.28 -33.59 -5.99
C ARG A 98 -14.29 -32.51 -5.53
N SER A 99 -13.16 -32.95 -4.98
CA SER A 99 -12.02 -32.08 -4.72
C SER A 99 -11.34 -31.70 -6.03
N LEU A 100 -11.06 -30.41 -6.18
CA LEU A 100 -10.34 -29.84 -7.33
C LEU A 100 -8.90 -29.44 -6.97
N MET A 101 -8.44 -29.67 -5.74
CA MET A 101 -7.12 -29.23 -5.30
C MET A 101 -5.97 -29.84 -6.13
N ASN A 102 -6.14 -31.06 -6.61
CA ASN A 102 -5.18 -31.77 -7.47
C ASN A 102 -5.44 -31.56 -8.97
N ILE A 103 -6.30 -30.61 -9.33
CA ILE A 103 -6.57 -30.23 -10.71
C ILE A 103 -5.75 -28.99 -11.06
N PRO A 104 -5.13 -28.89 -12.25
CA PRO A 104 -4.38 -27.70 -12.67
C PRO A 104 -5.20 -26.41 -12.61
N LEU A 105 -4.56 -25.29 -12.24
CA LEU A 105 -5.20 -23.98 -12.07
C LEU A 105 -5.99 -23.54 -13.31
N GLU A 106 -5.47 -23.77 -14.52
CA GLU A 106 -6.19 -23.48 -15.77
C GLU A 106 -7.60 -24.08 -15.81
N ARG A 107 -7.75 -25.35 -15.41
CA ARG A 107 -9.04 -26.05 -15.44
C ARG A 107 -9.98 -25.51 -14.36
N ARG A 108 -9.44 -25.18 -13.19
CA ARG A 108 -10.22 -24.53 -12.11
C ARG A 108 -10.70 -23.13 -12.55
N LYS A 109 -9.87 -22.38 -13.27
CA LYS A 109 -10.22 -21.07 -13.85
C LYS A 109 -11.27 -21.16 -14.95
N LEU A 110 -11.23 -22.20 -15.79
CA LEU A 110 -12.29 -22.44 -16.79
C LEU A 110 -13.65 -22.65 -16.13
N LEU A 111 -13.73 -23.48 -15.08
CA LEU A 111 -14.98 -23.71 -14.32
C LEU A 111 -15.56 -22.44 -13.70
N LEU A 112 -14.71 -21.48 -13.34
CA LEU A 112 -15.16 -20.18 -12.85
C LEU A 112 -15.74 -19.31 -13.99
N ARG A 113 -15.15 -19.38 -15.19
CA ARG A 113 -15.54 -18.52 -16.32
C ARG A 113 -16.69 -19.05 -17.17
N ASP A 114 -16.84 -20.36 -17.28
CA ASP A 114 -17.80 -20.99 -18.21
C ASP A 114 -19.26 -21.01 -17.70
N GLY A 115 -19.50 -20.45 -16.51
CA GLY A 115 -20.82 -20.39 -15.90
C GLY A 115 -21.19 -21.62 -15.08
N SER A 116 -20.29 -22.61 -14.94
CA SER A 116 -20.55 -23.83 -14.16
C SER A 116 -20.79 -23.56 -12.68
N ILE A 117 -20.24 -22.46 -12.16
CA ILE A 117 -20.31 -22.08 -10.74
C ILE A 117 -21.24 -20.88 -10.54
N LEU A 118 -21.00 -19.78 -11.26
CA LEU A 118 -21.82 -18.58 -11.22
C LEU A 118 -22.56 -18.42 -12.55
N SER A 119 -23.89 -18.48 -12.53
CA SER A 119 -24.72 -18.30 -13.74
C SER A 119 -24.75 -16.86 -14.24
N LYS A 120 -24.46 -15.92 -13.34
CA LYS A 120 -24.33 -14.48 -13.60
C LYS A 120 -23.31 -13.90 -12.63
N GLN A 121 -22.83 -12.69 -12.90
CA GLN A 121 -21.84 -12.01 -12.07
C GLN A 121 -22.24 -10.54 -11.88
N ASP A 122 -21.95 -9.99 -10.70
CA ASP A 122 -22.08 -8.57 -10.40
C ASP A 122 -20.91 -8.15 -9.51
N LYS A 123 -20.12 -7.18 -9.97
CA LYS A 123 -18.96 -6.64 -9.23
C LYS A 123 -19.37 -6.08 -7.86
N LYS A 124 -20.63 -5.70 -7.69
CA LYS A 124 -21.20 -5.19 -6.43
C LYS A 124 -21.47 -6.30 -5.39
N VAL A 125 -21.65 -7.56 -5.82
CA VAL A 125 -22.10 -8.67 -4.96
C VAL A 125 -21.14 -9.86 -4.99
N ILE A 126 -21.00 -10.51 -6.15
CA ILE A 126 -20.10 -11.65 -6.35
C ILE A 126 -19.73 -11.77 -7.83
N PHE A 127 -18.44 -11.93 -8.08
CA PHE A 127 -17.88 -12.01 -9.42
C PHE A 127 -16.58 -12.81 -9.42
N VAL A 128 -16.16 -13.27 -10.59
CA VAL A 128 -14.85 -13.89 -10.78
C VAL A 128 -13.82 -12.79 -10.97
N ALA A 129 -12.75 -12.83 -10.18
CA ALA A 129 -11.64 -11.89 -10.29
C ALA A 129 -11.02 -11.96 -11.69
N ASP A 130 -10.88 -10.80 -12.31
CA ASP A 130 -10.28 -10.63 -13.63
C ASP A 130 -8.84 -11.20 -13.62
N TYR A 131 -8.44 -11.82 -14.73
CA TYR A 131 -7.08 -12.34 -14.91
C TYR A 131 -6.71 -12.41 -16.38
N ASP A 132 -5.42 -12.25 -16.64
CA ASP A 132 -4.81 -12.41 -17.95
C ASP A 132 -3.85 -13.60 -17.94
N ILE A 133 -3.70 -14.23 -19.10
CA ILE A 133 -2.66 -15.24 -19.34
C ILE A 133 -1.51 -14.52 -20.05
N VAL A 134 -0.36 -14.47 -19.39
CA VAL A 134 0.85 -13.86 -19.94
C VAL A 134 1.91 -14.91 -20.25
N SER A 135 2.64 -14.68 -21.34
CA SER A 135 3.76 -15.52 -21.77
C SER A 135 5.07 -14.74 -21.95
N SER A 136 5.04 -13.41 -21.85
CA SER A 136 6.22 -12.55 -21.92
C SER A 136 6.34 -11.59 -20.73
N ARG A 137 7.55 -11.02 -20.57
CA ARG A 137 7.83 -10.01 -19.54
C ARG A 137 7.06 -8.72 -19.81
N GLU A 138 6.98 -8.32 -21.07
CA GLU A 138 6.36 -7.06 -21.51
C GLU A 138 4.87 -7.06 -21.18
N GLN A 139 4.16 -8.16 -21.49
CA GLN A 139 2.75 -8.34 -21.12
C GLN A 139 2.53 -8.27 -19.60
N PHE A 140 3.45 -8.85 -18.83
CA PHE A 140 3.41 -8.76 -17.37
C PHE A 140 3.59 -7.32 -16.88
N VAL A 141 4.54 -6.58 -17.45
CA VAL A 141 4.80 -5.16 -17.11
C VAL A 141 3.57 -4.32 -17.40
N ASP A 142 2.92 -4.48 -18.55
CA ASP A 142 1.72 -3.72 -18.91
C ASP A 142 0.57 -3.90 -17.90
N ILE A 143 0.30 -5.16 -17.50
CA ILE A 143 -0.71 -5.49 -16.49
C ILE A 143 -0.33 -4.90 -15.14
N TYR A 144 0.94 -5.04 -14.78
CA TYR A 144 1.44 -4.53 -13.52
C TYR A 144 1.32 -3.02 -13.43
N GLU A 145 1.75 -2.28 -14.44
CA GLU A 145 1.62 -0.83 -14.51
C GLU A 145 0.15 -0.39 -14.49
N LYS A 146 -0.74 -1.15 -15.15
CA LYS A 146 -2.17 -0.91 -15.06
C LYS A 146 -2.67 -1.03 -13.62
N ALA A 147 -2.32 -2.10 -12.91
CA ALA A 147 -2.68 -2.28 -11.50
C ALA A 147 -2.17 -1.12 -10.62
N MET A 148 -0.98 -0.58 -10.93
CA MET A 148 -0.43 0.59 -10.22
C MET A 148 -1.20 1.88 -10.52
N ARG A 149 -1.56 2.12 -11.79
CA ARG A 149 -2.41 3.24 -12.20
C ARG A 149 -3.79 3.20 -11.53
N ASP A 150 -4.34 2.00 -11.38
CA ASP A 150 -5.64 1.75 -10.74
C ASP A 150 -5.57 1.73 -9.19
N HIS A 151 -4.38 1.99 -8.63
CA HIS A 151 -4.12 2.07 -7.19
C HIS A 151 -4.41 0.77 -6.43
N GLU A 152 -4.20 -0.37 -7.10
CA GLU A 152 -4.29 -1.70 -6.49
C GLU A 152 -3.04 -2.02 -5.65
N GLU A 153 -3.15 -3.01 -4.74
CA GLU A 153 -2.05 -3.44 -3.87
C GLU A 153 -0.86 -4.03 -4.68
N GLY A 154 -1.12 -4.50 -5.89
CA GLY A 154 -0.20 -5.25 -6.73
C GLY A 154 -0.92 -6.36 -7.48
N VAL A 155 -0.14 -7.27 -8.07
CA VAL A 155 -0.66 -8.40 -8.85
C VAL A 155 -0.29 -9.74 -8.21
N VAL A 156 -1.13 -10.75 -8.42
CA VAL A 156 -0.85 -12.14 -8.01
C VAL A 156 -0.55 -12.96 -9.25
N VAL A 157 0.71 -13.31 -9.45
CA VAL A 157 1.16 -14.18 -10.54
C VAL A 157 1.03 -15.63 -10.11
N LYS A 158 0.38 -16.47 -10.93
CA LYS A 158 0.18 -17.88 -10.62
C LYS A 158 0.59 -18.73 -11.82
N LYS A 159 1.39 -19.77 -11.58
CA LYS A 159 1.75 -20.75 -12.62
C LYS A 159 0.48 -21.47 -13.10
N ILE A 160 0.27 -21.50 -14.42
CA ILE A 160 -0.99 -21.96 -15.04
C ILE A 160 -1.33 -23.42 -14.75
N ASP A 161 -0.32 -24.28 -14.62
CA ASP A 161 -0.44 -25.71 -14.34
C ASP A 161 -0.35 -26.04 -12.84
N SER A 162 -0.36 -25.03 -11.96
CA SER A 162 -0.20 -25.24 -10.51
C SER A 162 -1.39 -25.94 -9.87
N LEU A 163 -1.08 -26.90 -9.02
CA LEU A 163 -2.04 -27.53 -8.10
C LEU A 163 -2.23 -26.64 -6.86
N TYR A 164 -3.40 -26.74 -6.23
CA TYR A 164 -3.66 -26.01 -4.99
C TYR A 164 -3.05 -26.75 -3.80
N LYS A 165 -2.04 -26.15 -3.16
CA LYS A 165 -1.33 -26.73 -2.00
C LYS A 165 -1.53 -25.89 -0.75
N ILE A 166 -2.03 -26.50 0.32
CA ILE A 166 -2.24 -25.85 1.62
C ILE A 166 -0.89 -25.68 2.34
N GLY A 167 -0.64 -24.51 2.93
CA GLY A 167 0.50 -24.27 3.81
C GLY A 167 1.87 -24.20 3.12
N VAL A 168 1.92 -24.31 1.79
CA VAL A 168 3.17 -24.24 1.02
C VAL A 168 3.47 -22.79 0.63
N ARG A 169 4.73 -22.36 0.81
CA ARG A 169 5.20 -21.01 0.45
C ARG A 169 5.28 -20.82 -1.07
N HIS A 170 5.19 -19.56 -1.49
CA HIS A 170 5.11 -19.04 -2.87
C HIS A 170 6.12 -19.66 -3.86
N MET A 171 7.37 -19.88 -3.46
CA MET A 171 8.39 -20.47 -4.34
C MET A 171 8.09 -21.92 -4.76
N ALA A 172 7.37 -22.69 -3.92
CA ALA A 172 7.10 -24.11 -4.17
C ALA A 172 5.72 -24.39 -4.77
N ASN A 173 4.79 -23.42 -4.75
CA ASN A 173 3.49 -23.53 -5.44
C ASN A 173 3.41 -22.72 -6.74
N GLY A 174 4.42 -21.90 -7.03
CA GLY A 174 4.47 -21.05 -8.22
C GLY A 174 3.49 -19.87 -8.19
N TRP A 175 3.11 -19.41 -7.00
CA TRP A 175 2.22 -18.26 -6.81
C TRP A 175 2.99 -17.14 -6.12
N PHE A 176 3.14 -16.00 -6.79
CA PHE A 176 3.91 -14.86 -6.33
C PHE A 176 3.00 -13.63 -6.22
N LYS A 177 3.21 -12.85 -5.16
CA LYS A 177 2.63 -11.52 -5.06
C LYS A 177 3.68 -10.52 -5.51
N VAL A 178 3.41 -9.78 -6.56
CA VAL A 178 4.30 -8.71 -7.03
C VAL A 178 3.64 -7.39 -6.66
N LYS A 179 4.32 -6.63 -5.81
CA LYS A 179 3.85 -5.35 -5.27
C LYS A 179 4.83 -4.25 -5.68
N PRO A 180 4.41 -2.97 -5.71
CA PRO A 180 5.26 -1.80 -5.92
C PRO A 180 6.57 -1.85 -5.14
N MET A 181 6.49 -2.27 -3.88
CA MET A 181 7.64 -2.40 -3.00
C MET A 181 8.69 -3.43 -3.41
N HIS A 182 8.34 -4.40 -4.26
CA HIS A 182 9.30 -5.40 -4.74
C HIS A 182 10.11 -4.89 -5.93
N LEU A 183 9.73 -3.74 -6.51
CA LEU A 183 10.30 -3.21 -7.75
C LEU A 183 10.82 -1.76 -7.63
N GLY A 184 10.72 -1.13 -6.46
CA GLY A 184 11.16 0.26 -6.25
C GLY A 184 12.30 0.37 -5.24
N ASP A 185 13.33 1.15 -5.60
CA ASP A 185 14.44 1.59 -4.74
C ASP A 185 14.08 2.87 -3.94
N GLU A 186 12.80 3.09 -3.63
CA GLU A 186 12.35 4.30 -2.95
C GLU A 186 12.27 4.05 -1.44
N SER A 187 13.12 4.76 -0.70
CA SER A 187 13.34 4.67 0.73
C SER A 187 13.07 6.02 1.40
N LEU A 188 12.59 5.98 2.65
CA LEU A 188 12.37 7.18 3.46
C LEU A 188 13.32 7.18 4.66
N ASP A 189 14.07 8.25 4.81
CA ASP A 189 14.87 8.52 6.00
C ASP A 189 13.98 9.02 7.13
N LEU A 190 13.86 8.23 8.20
CA LEU A 190 13.00 8.55 9.34
C LEU A 190 13.77 8.59 10.65
N ALA A 191 13.45 9.57 11.48
CA ALA A 191 14.03 9.71 12.81
C ALA A 191 13.40 8.70 13.79
N VAL A 192 14.22 7.90 14.46
CA VAL A 192 13.81 7.08 15.60
C VAL A 192 13.72 7.96 16.83
N VAL A 193 12.50 8.32 17.21
CA VAL A 193 12.21 9.24 18.31
C VAL A 193 11.76 8.53 19.59
N GLY A 194 11.48 7.24 19.51
CA GLY A 194 11.06 6.43 20.64
C GLY A 194 11.05 4.94 20.33
N VAL A 195 10.76 4.14 21.35
CA VAL A 195 10.66 2.68 21.26
C VAL A 195 9.47 2.18 22.08
N ASP A 196 8.94 1.03 21.68
CA ASP A 196 8.09 0.20 22.53
C ASP A 196 8.91 -0.97 23.07
N ARG A 197 9.08 -1.02 24.39
CA ARG A 197 9.84 -2.08 25.05
C ARG A 197 8.92 -3.16 25.61
N GLY A 198 9.20 -4.39 25.22
CA GLY A 198 8.54 -5.60 25.70
C GLY A 198 9.19 -6.21 26.94
N ARG A 199 8.82 -7.45 27.23
CA ARG A 199 9.43 -8.23 28.32
C ARG A 199 10.94 -8.40 28.09
N ASN A 200 11.72 -8.41 29.18
CA ASN A 200 13.19 -8.46 29.16
C ASN A 200 13.86 -7.29 28.41
N SER A 201 13.19 -6.14 28.36
CA SER A 201 13.70 -4.91 27.73
C SER A 201 13.92 -5.04 26.22
N PHE A 202 13.35 -6.05 25.55
CA PHE A 202 13.44 -6.18 24.09
C PHE A 202 12.70 -5.02 23.40
N ILE A 203 13.26 -4.44 22.34
CA ILE A 203 12.59 -3.37 21.58
C ILE A 203 11.68 -4.06 20.55
N GLU A 204 10.38 -4.02 20.80
CA GLU A 204 9.36 -4.61 19.93
C GLU A 204 9.09 -3.72 18.72
N ASN A 205 9.00 -2.40 18.95
CA ASN A 205 8.79 -1.41 17.90
C ASN A 205 9.74 -0.22 18.06
N TYR A 206 10.16 0.35 16.94
CA TYR A 206 10.79 1.66 16.83
C TYR A 206 9.74 2.67 16.38
N VAL A 207 9.55 3.73 17.15
CA VAL A 207 8.65 4.84 16.82
C VAL A 207 9.41 5.82 15.94
N VAL A 208 8.92 6.03 14.72
CA VAL A 208 9.59 6.79 13.68
C VAL A 208 8.82 8.06 13.33
N ALA A 209 9.55 9.12 13.04
CA ALA A 209 9.01 10.45 12.77
C ALA A 209 9.70 11.12 11.59
N VAL A 210 9.00 12.08 10.99
CA VAL A 210 9.56 13.08 10.06
C VAL A 210 9.76 14.40 10.80
N ILE A 211 10.69 15.23 10.36
CA ILE A 211 10.91 16.56 10.94
C ILE A 211 10.20 17.63 10.11
N ARG A 212 9.52 18.56 10.77
CA ARG A 212 8.92 19.77 10.18
C ARG A 212 8.92 20.87 11.23
N ASP A 213 9.34 22.08 10.87
CA ASP A 213 9.34 23.27 11.74
C ASP A 213 9.95 22.97 13.14
N ASP A 214 11.14 22.34 13.15
CA ASP A 214 11.89 21.90 14.34
C ASP A 214 11.18 20.90 15.27
N LYS A 215 10.07 20.29 14.82
CA LYS A 215 9.33 19.26 15.54
C LYS A 215 9.30 17.94 14.78
N PHE A 216 9.30 16.86 15.55
CA PHE A 216 9.16 15.51 15.04
C PHE A 216 7.68 15.09 15.02
N PHE A 217 7.18 14.79 13.83
CA PHE A 217 5.84 14.28 13.58
C PHE A 217 5.90 12.77 13.46
N VAL A 218 5.31 12.06 14.43
CA VAL A 218 5.28 10.59 14.42
C VAL A 218 4.46 10.10 13.23
N VAL A 219 5.07 9.28 12.38
CA VAL A 219 4.44 8.71 11.18
C VAL A 219 4.16 7.21 11.32
N GLY A 220 4.60 6.61 12.43
CA GLY A 220 4.19 5.26 12.82
C GLY A 220 5.31 4.44 13.47
N LYS A 221 5.15 3.12 13.43
CA LYS A 221 6.01 2.17 14.14
C LYS A 221 6.61 1.12 13.20
N VAL A 222 7.85 0.73 13.45
CA VAL A 222 8.61 -0.27 12.68
C VAL A 222 9.09 -1.38 13.59
N SER A 223 8.79 -2.63 13.22
CA SER A 223 9.10 -3.81 14.06
C SER A 223 9.91 -4.89 13.34
N ARG A 224 10.05 -4.83 12.02
CA ARG A 224 10.68 -5.85 11.17
C ARG A 224 11.66 -5.20 10.20
N GLY A 225 12.58 -6.00 9.64
CA GLY A 225 13.58 -5.55 8.67
C GLY A 225 14.99 -5.35 9.24
N LEU A 226 15.13 -5.39 10.57
CA LEU A 226 16.43 -5.30 11.25
C LEU A 226 16.80 -6.64 11.86
N ASP A 227 18.01 -7.12 11.57
CA ASP A 227 18.61 -8.27 12.26
C ASP A 227 19.06 -7.93 13.70
N ASP A 228 19.41 -8.96 14.47
CA ASP A 228 19.78 -8.82 15.87
C ASP A 228 21.05 -7.98 16.09
N THR A 229 21.97 -7.99 15.13
CA THR A 229 23.22 -7.21 15.20
C THR A 229 22.91 -5.72 15.07
N ILE A 230 22.10 -5.35 14.07
CA ILE A 230 21.66 -3.98 13.84
C ILE A 230 20.81 -3.49 15.03
N ARG A 231 19.91 -4.33 15.55
CA ARG A 231 19.10 -3.99 16.73
C ARG A 231 19.94 -3.67 17.96
N LYS A 232 20.98 -4.46 18.23
CA LYS A 232 21.92 -4.21 19.36
C LYS A 232 22.68 -2.91 19.17
N ARG A 233 23.22 -2.67 17.96
CA ARG A 233 23.94 -1.44 17.64
C ARG A 233 23.05 -0.20 17.76
N LEU A 234 21.84 -0.28 17.22
CA LEU A 234 20.87 0.82 17.26
C LEU A 234 20.47 1.13 18.70
N ARG A 235 20.16 0.11 19.51
CA ARG A 235 19.90 0.29 20.95
C ARG A 235 21.02 1.03 21.65
N SER A 236 22.27 0.60 21.46
CA SER A 236 23.42 1.22 22.13
C SER A 236 23.56 2.71 21.78
N LYS A 237 23.16 3.12 20.58
CA LYS A 237 23.17 4.53 20.18
C LYS A 237 22.00 5.31 20.76
N LEU A 238 20.80 4.74 20.77
CA LEU A 238 19.59 5.39 21.30
C LEU A 238 19.65 5.60 22.82
N GLU A 239 20.27 4.66 23.55
CA GLU A 239 20.41 4.70 25.01
C GLU A 239 21.60 5.52 25.51
N LYS A 240 22.50 5.94 24.61
CA LYS A 240 23.82 6.45 24.97
C LYS A 240 23.73 7.67 25.88
N ASP A 241 24.52 7.72 26.95
CA ASP A 241 24.70 8.86 27.87
C ASP A 241 23.46 9.28 28.70
N HIS A 242 22.25 9.19 28.16
CA HIS A 242 21.02 9.74 28.75
C HIS A 242 19.93 8.68 29.02
N GLY A 243 20.10 7.46 28.53
CA GLY A 243 19.09 6.40 28.66
C GLY A 243 17.78 6.76 27.94
N TRP A 244 16.66 6.38 28.56
CA TRP A 244 15.32 6.52 27.99
C TRP A 244 14.50 7.58 28.73
N LEU A 245 13.73 8.37 27.99
CA LEU A 245 12.75 9.31 28.53
C LEU A 245 11.40 8.62 28.72
N ASN A 246 10.69 8.93 29.81
CA ASN A 246 9.42 8.28 30.15
C ASN A 246 8.31 8.61 29.14
N GLY A 247 7.71 7.60 28.49
CA GLY A 247 6.65 7.79 27.50
C GLY A 247 5.34 8.40 28.00
N LYS A 248 5.16 8.55 29.32
CA LYS A 248 4.02 9.29 29.91
C LYS A 248 4.10 10.79 29.65
N VAL A 249 5.30 11.32 29.43
CA VAL A 249 5.55 12.74 29.14
C VAL A 249 6.03 12.83 27.69
N VAL A 250 5.26 13.51 26.85
CA VAL A 250 5.66 13.74 25.46
C VAL A 250 6.68 14.88 25.44
N PRO A 251 7.90 14.67 24.91
CA PRO A 251 8.89 15.73 24.78
C PRO A 251 8.38 16.89 23.92
N ASP A 252 8.85 18.11 24.18
CA ASP A 252 8.42 19.33 23.50
C ASP A 252 8.83 19.39 22.01
N TRP A 253 9.90 18.67 21.64
CA TRP A 253 10.34 18.46 20.27
C TRP A 253 9.51 17.42 19.50
N ILE A 254 8.54 16.75 20.14
CA ILE A 254 7.57 15.89 19.47
C ILE A 254 6.30 16.69 19.23
N HIS A 255 5.74 16.61 18.02
CA HIS A 255 4.50 17.30 17.69
C HIS A 255 3.32 16.72 18.50
N GLY A 256 2.51 17.59 19.10
CA GLY A 256 1.46 17.20 20.06
C GLY A 256 0.27 16.43 19.48
N ALA A 257 0.09 16.44 18.16
CA ALA A 257 -0.99 15.72 17.46
C ALA A 257 -0.70 14.21 17.30
N CYS A 258 -0.24 13.53 18.35
CA CYS A 258 -0.04 12.07 18.36
C CYS A 258 -1.24 11.38 19.00
N THR A 259 -1.81 10.36 18.36
CA THR A 259 -2.85 9.53 19.00
C THR A 259 -2.22 8.66 20.09
N SER A 260 -3.05 8.06 20.96
CA SER A 260 -2.55 7.12 21.98
C SER A 260 -1.84 5.89 21.37
N ALA A 261 -2.17 5.50 20.14
CA ALA A 261 -1.51 4.42 19.43
C ALA A 261 -0.11 4.78 18.94
N ASP A 262 0.15 6.08 18.70
CA ASP A 262 1.41 6.60 18.16
C ASP A 262 2.47 6.85 19.23
N ARG A 263 2.06 6.92 20.50
CA ARG A 263 2.97 7.17 21.63
C ARG A 263 3.95 6.01 21.81
N ALA A 264 5.21 6.38 22.05
CA ALA A 264 6.24 5.44 22.48
C ALA A 264 6.04 5.06 23.96
N THR A 265 6.43 3.84 24.34
CA THR A 265 6.58 3.53 25.78
C THR A 265 7.73 4.34 26.38
N ASP A 266 8.76 4.61 25.57
CA ASP A 266 9.94 5.35 25.97
C ASP A 266 10.44 6.21 24.81
N TYR A 267 10.68 7.50 25.07
CA TYR A 267 11.26 8.41 24.07
C TYR A 267 12.78 8.37 24.11
N VAL A 268 13.38 8.61 22.95
CA VAL A 268 14.83 8.78 22.78
C VAL A 268 15.17 10.22 23.16
N HIS A 269 16.31 10.43 23.82
CA HIS A 269 16.82 11.79 24.04
C HIS A 269 17.11 12.47 22.71
N LYS A 270 16.84 13.78 22.57
CA LYS A 270 16.95 14.50 21.30
C LYS A 270 18.33 14.29 20.62
N ASP A 271 19.40 14.30 21.42
CA ASP A 271 20.78 14.13 20.95
C ASP A 271 21.12 12.71 20.46
N ASN A 272 20.30 11.73 20.82
CA ASN A 272 20.51 10.33 20.47
C ASN A 272 19.64 9.86 19.30
N ILE A 273 18.78 10.73 18.77
CA ILE A 273 17.91 10.39 17.64
C ILE A 273 18.74 9.86 16.48
N GLN A 274 18.37 8.69 15.98
CA GLN A 274 19.02 8.07 14.83
C GLN A 274 18.08 8.14 13.64
N VAL A 275 18.60 8.56 12.48
CA VAL A 275 17.88 8.43 11.22
C VAL A 275 18.06 7.00 10.72
N VAL A 276 16.95 6.35 10.39
CA VAL A 276 16.92 5.01 9.81
C VAL A 276 16.19 5.07 8.48
N GLU A 277 16.79 4.45 7.48
CA GLU A 277 16.15 4.24 6.19
C GLU A 277 15.05 3.18 6.35
N LYS A 278 13.82 3.57 6.03
CA LYS A 278 12.66 2.70 6.04
C LYS A 278 12.14 2.55 4.62
N ASN A 279 12.19 1.34 4.12
CA ASN A 279 11.49 0.96 2.89
C ASN A 279 10.04 0.62 3.25
N ARG A 280 9.07 1.50 2.95
CA ARG A 280 7.62 1.24 3.07
C ARG A 280 6.83 2.11 2.09
N GLU A 281 5.96 1.59 1.23
CA GLU A 281 4.64 0.93 1.39
C GLU A 281 3.47 1.94 1.44
N ALA A 282 2.92 2.25 0.27
CA ALA A 282 1.55 2.74 -0.03
C ALA A 282 0.99 4.02 0.63
N ASP A 283 1.53 4.50 1.74
CA ASP A 283 1.01 5.66 2.50
C ASP A 283 1.66 7.00 2.11
N GLU A 284 2.71 6.95 1.29
CA GLU A 284 3.43 8.14 0.84
C GLU A 284 2.55 9.06 -0.03
N LYS A 285 1.59 8.52 -0.78
CA LYS A 285 0.69 9.36 -1.61
C LYS A 285 -0.25 10.22 -0.76
N ALA A 286 -0.65 9.76 0.43
CA ALA A 286 -1.50 10.53 1.34
C ALA A 286 -0.72 11.66 2.00
N LEU A 287 0.48 11.35 2.52
CA LEU A 287 1.39 12.35 3.08
C LEU A 287 1.86 13.35 2.01
N ARG A 288 2.19 12.86 0.80
CA ARG A 288 2.49 13.69 -0.39
C ARG A 288 1.31 14.59 -0.74
N ASN A 289 0.09 14.08 -0.79
CA ASN A 289 -1.09 14.92 -1.10
C ASN A 289 -1.42 15.93 0.00
N GLU A 290 -0.96 15.71 1.24
CA GLU A 290 -1.10 16.65 2.36
C GLU A 290 0.02 17.70 2.36
N LEU A 291 1.26 17.29 2.08
CA LEU A 291 2.43 18.18 1.89
C LEU A 291 2.27 19.07 0.65
N LEU A 292 1.68 18.55 -0.44
CA LEU A 292 1.36 19.32 -1.65
C LEU A 292 0.29 20.39 -1.43
N LYS A 293 -0.34 20.49 -0.25
CA LYS A 293 -1.25 21.60 0.10
C LYS A 293 -0.50 22.80 0.68
N ASP A 294 0.79 22.68 0.96
CA ASP A 294 1.64 23.75 1.48
C ASP A 294 2.20 24.59 0.32
N GLU A 295 2.06 25.92 0.39
CA GLU A 295 2.44 26.87 -0.67
C GLU A 295 3.90 26.73 -1.12
N LYS A 296 4.78 26.24 -0.24
CA LYS A 296 6.20 26.02 -0.55
C LYS A 296 6.44 24.95 -1.61
N PHE A 297 5.52 24.00 -1.79
CA PHE A 297 5.66 22.94 -2.80
C PHE A 297 5.32 23.37 -4.23
N TYR A 298 4.70 24.54 -4.41
CA TYR A 298 4.33 25.10 -5.71
C TYR A 298 5.47 25.91 -6.38
N ARG A 299 6.58 26.15 -5.69
CA ARG A 299 7.68 27.02 -6.15
C ARG A 299 8.33 26.59 -7.45
N PHE A 300 8.33 25.29 -7.71
CA PHE A 300 8.92 24.74 -8.94
C PHE A 300 7.90 24.53 -10.06
N SER A 301 6.64 24.92 -9.85
CA SER A 301 5.57 24.81 -10.86
C SER A 301 5.96 25.54 -12.14
N ASN A 302 5.72 24.90 -13.29
CA ASN A 302 6.11 25.35 -14.64
C ASN A 302 7.62 25.41 -14.93
N LEU A 303 8.48 24.91 -14.03
CA LEU A 303 9.92 24.82 -14.30
C LEU A 303 10.27 23.48 -14.95
N THR A 304 11.30 23.51 -15.79
CA THR A 304 11.95 22.33 -16.36
C THR A 304 13.39 22.30 -15.92
N PHE A 305 13.79 21.21 -15.28
CA PHE A 305 15.16 21.02 -14.78
C PHE A 305 15.91 20.03 -15.66
N PHE A 306 17.18 20.34 -15.91
CA PHE A 306 18.12 19.52 -16.65
C PHE A 306 19.23 19.11 -15.70
N LEU A 307 19.32 17.81 -15.39
CA LEU A 307 20.38 17.28 -14.54
C LEU A 307 21.42 16.57 -15.42
N ASP A 308 22.63 17.11 -15.48
CA ASP A 308 23.76 16.52 -16.18
C ASP A 308 24.36 15.38 -15.35
N GLY A 309 24.24 14.15 -15.87
CA GLY A 309 24.71 12.94 -15.21
C GLY A 309 26.22 12.70 -15.29
N GLU A 310 26.96 13.42 -16.15
CA GLU A 310 28.42 13.31 -16.25
C GLU A 310 29.13 14.24 -15.28
N SER A 311 28.57 15.44 -15.08
CA SER A 311 29.17 16.48 -14.25
C SER A 311 28.85 16.34 -12.75
N LEU A 312 27.81 15.58 -12.39
CA LEU A 312 27.37 15.41 -11.00
C LEU A 312 27.78 14.06 -10.41
N PRO A 313 28.29 14.02 -9.16
CA PRO A 313 28.46 12.78 -8.43
C PRO A 313 27.13 11.98 -8.36
N PRO A 314 27.15 10.64 -8.45
CA PRO A 314 25.93 9.82 -8.46
C PRO A 314 24.99 10.08 -7.27
N THR A 315 25.55 10.37 -6.10
CA THR A 315 24.82 10.70 -4.87
C THR A 315 24.08 12.03 -4.98
N THR A 316 24.74 13.05 -5.54
CA THR A 316 24.18 14.39 -5.78
C THR A 316 23.07 14.34 -6.84
N LEU A 317 23.27 13.54 -7.88
CA LEU A 317 22.27 13.31 -8.92
C LEU A 317 21.01 12.62 -8.35
N GLN A 318 21.19 11.61 -7.50
CA GLN A 318 20.09 10.91 -6.84
C GLN A 318 19.33 11.84 -5.88
N TYR A 319 20.04 12.66 -5.10
CA TYR A 319 19.46 13.65 -4.20
C TYR A 319 18.58 14.67 -4.97
N ALA A 320 19.10 15.26 -6.05
CA ALA A 320 18.35 16.21 -6.87
C ALA A 320 17.09 15.59 -7.50
N ARG A 321 17.17 14.31 -7.93
CA ARG A 321 16.02 13.57 -8.48
C ARG A 321 14.91 13.36 -7.45
N ILE A 322 15.28 13.00 -6.23
CA ILE A 322 14.32 12.78 -5.12
C ILE A 322 13.61 14.11 -4.83
N LEU A 323 14.37 15.19 -4.68
CA LEU A 323 13.82 16.49 -4.36
C LEU A 323 12.86 17.00 -5.44
N LEU A 324 13.23 16.91 -6.72
CA LEU A 324 12.35 17.28 -7.84
C LEU A 324 11.07 16.41 -7.90
N LYS A 325 11.17 15.11 -7.64
CA LYS A 325 10.00 14.20 -7.58
C LYS A 325 9.06 14.55 -6.42
N MET A 326 9.60 14.95 -5.26
CA MET A 326 8.80 15.42 -4.12
C MET A 326 7.96 16.64 -4.51
N HIS A 327 8.49 17.51 -5.37
CA HIS A 327 7.78 18.65 -5.98
C HIS A 327 6.94 18.29 -7.22
N ALA A 328 6.54 17.02 -7.35
CA ALA A 328 5.70 16.52 -8.44
C ALA A 328 6.26 16.66 -9.85
N ALA A 329 7.58 16.80 -9.99
CA ALA A 329 8.23 16.72 -11.28
C ALA A 329 8.07 15.32 -11.90
N LYS A 330 7.78 15.29 -13.21
CA LYS A 330 7.77 14.08 -14.03
C LYS A 330 9.05 14.01 -14.85
N ILE A 331 9.59 12.81 -14.99
CA ILE A 331 10.74 12.57 -15.87
C ILE A 331 10.26 12.63 -17.32
N SER A 332 10.81 13.52 -18.14
CA SER A 332 10.54 13.54 -19.58
C SER A 332 11.42 12.52 -20.30
N SER A 333 10.85 11.79 -21.26
CA SER A 333 11.56 10.82 -22.11
C SER A 333 12.21 11.45 -23.35
N SER A 334 12.09 12.76 -23.53
CA SER A 334 12.63 13.47 -24.69
C SER A 334 14.02 14.07 -24.38
N MET A 335 15.04 13.56 -25.09
CA MET A 335 16.45 14.03 -25.23
C MET A 335 17.52 13.46 -24.26
N ASP A 336 18.64 13.10 -24.90
CA ASP A 336 20.00 12.65 -24.50
C ASP A 336 20.19 11.67 -23.33
N GLU A 337 21.03 10.64 -23.54
CA GLU A 337 21.27 9.54 -22.58
C GLU A 337 21.97 10.02 -21.28
N HIS A 338 22.57 11.21 -21.33
CA HIS A 338 23.40 11.78 -20.28
C HIS A 338 22.68 12.85 -19.43
N VAL A 339 21.46 13.28 -19.80
CA VAL A 339 20.73 14.37 -19.13
C VAL A 339 19.33 13.93 -18.71
N THR A 340 19.02 14.05 -17.42
CA THR A 340 17.67 13.74 -16.91
C THR A 340 16.81 15.00 -16.85
N HIS A 341 15.64 14.94 -17.50
CA HIS A 341 14.72 16.05 -17.62
C HIS A 341 13.56 15.92 -16.64
N PHE A 342 13.25 16.97 -15.90
CA PHE A 342 12.14 17.00 -14.95
C PHE A 342 11.21 18.17 -15.25
N VAL A 343 9.94 17.89 -15.52
CA VAL A 343 8.90 18.90 -15.74
C VAL A 343 7.94 18.91 -14.57
N VAL A 344 7.78 20.06 -13.93
CA VAL A 344 6.74 20.26 -12.90
C VAL A 344 5.54 20.93 -13.56
N GLU A 345 4.50 20.15 -13.84
CA GLU A 345 3.27 20.66 -14.46
C GLU A 345 2.47 21.55 -13.50
N ASN A 346 1.87 22.63 -14.03
CA ASN A 346 0.96 23.48 -13.27
C ASN A 346 -0.27 22.68 -12.84
N ARG A 347 -0.52 22.62 -11.52
CA ARG A 347 -1.73 22.02 -10.96
C ARG A 347 -2.69 23.13 -10.56
N ALA A 348 -3.54 23.50 -11.51
CA ALA A 348 -4.74 24.33 -11.43
C ALA A 348 -5.28 24.71 -10.03
N ASP A 349 -4.61 25.64 -9.35
CA ASP A 349 -5.25 26.55 -8.41
C ASP A 349 -5.03 27.98 -8.91
N GLU A 350 -6.04 28.53 -9.58
CA GLU A 350 -6.02 29.87 -10.17
C GLU A 350 -6.04 31.00 -9.11
N SER A 351 -6.13 30.66 -7.82
CA SER A 351 -6.22 31.64 -6.73
C SER A 351 -4.87 32.23 -6.30
N ILE A 352 -3.75 31.58 -6.64
CA ILE A 352 -2.40 32.06 -6.27
C ILE A 352 -1.71 32.64 -7.50
N LYS A 353 -1.81 33.97 -7.68
CA LYS A 353 -1.08 34.70 -8.73
C LYS A 353 0.33 35.02 -8.25
N PHE A 354 1.30 34.21 -8.63
CA PHE A 354 2.70 34.62 -8.60
C PHE A 354 3.01 35.52 -9.81
N PRO A 355 3.88 36.55 -9.66
CA PRO A 355 4.30 37.36 -10.80
C PRO A 355 4.89 36.46 -11.88
N ALA A 356 4.54 36.72 -13.15
CA ALA A 356 4.94 35.91 -14.28
C ALA A 356 6.48 35.80 -14.33
N ILE A 357 7.01 34.66 -13.90
CA ILE A 357 8.41 34.31 -14.09
C ILE A 357 8.54 33.99 -15.58
N GLU A 358 9.17 34.90 -16.34
CA GLU A 358 9.50 34.65 -17.74
C GLU A 358 10.27 33.34 -17.87
N ARG A 359 9.93 32.52 -18.87
CA ARG A 359 10.66 31.28 -19.20
C ARG A 359 12.10 31.63 -19.59
N LYS A 360 13.00 31.69 -18.61
CA LYS A 360 14.44 31.67 -18.80
C LYS A 360 14.96 30.27 -18.49
N MET A 361 15.74 29.72 -19.42
CA MET A 361 16.60 28.59 -19.13
C MET A 361 17.82 29.13 -18.39
N GLU A 362 17.93 28.84 -17.10
CA GLU A 362 19.10 29.16 -16.29
C GLU A 362 19.75 27.85 -15.82
N LEU A 363 21.08 27.82 -15.84
CA LEU A 363 21.84 26.68 -15.32
C LEU A 363 21.89 26.83 -13.79
N VAL A 364 21.24 25.92 -13.08
CA VAL A 364 21.12 25.95 -11.62
C VAL A 364 21.84 24.76 -11.02
N ASP A 365 22.63 24.99 -9.98
CA ASP A 365 23.28 23.93 -9.23
C ASP A 365 22.41 23.45 -8.05
N VAL A 366 22.86 22.40 -7.36
CA VAL A 366 22.10 21.82 -6.24
C VAL A 366 21.94 22.81 -5.08
N ALA A 367 22.94 23.67 -4.84
CA ALA A 367 22.87 24.69 -3.79
C ALA A 367 21.79 25.73 -4.08
N TRP A 368 21.56 26.06 -5.35
CA TRP A 368 20.45 26.91 -5.77
C TRP A 368 19.09 26.24 -5.52
N ILE A 369 18.98 24.94 -5.83
CA ILE A 369 17.74 24.18 -5.59
C ILE A 369 17.43 24.12 -4.09
N GLU A 370 18.44 23.87 -3.26
CA GLU A 370 18.34 23.87 -1.79
C GLU A 370 17.91 25.25 -1.26
N ALA A 371 18.58 26.33 -1.69
CA ALA A 371 18.25 27.70 -1.29
C ALA A 371 16.82 28.13 -1.70
N ALA A 372 16.33 27.67 -2.85
CA ALA A 372 14.97 27.95 -3.32
C ALA A 372 13.89 27.19 -2.51
N VAL A 373 14.23 26.06 -1.89
CA VAL A 373 13.33 25.33 -0.97
C VAL A 373 13.31 25.98 0.42
N GLU A 374 14.42 26.58 0.86
CA GLU A 374 14.52 27.21 2.19
C GLU A 374 13.86 28.61 2.28
N LEU A 375 13.75 29.35 1.17
CA LEU A 375 13.16 30.70 1.09
C LEU A 375 11.66 30.69 0.85
#